data_AF-A0A101WEV0-F1
#
_entry.id   AF-A0A101WEV0-F1
#
_cell.length_a   1.000
_cell.length_b   1.000
_cell.length_c   1.000
_cell.angle_alpha   90.00
_cell.angle_beta   90.00
_cell.angle_gamma   90.00
#
_symmetry.space_group_name_H-M   'P 1'
#
loop_
_entity.id
_entity.type
_entity.pdbx_description
1 polymer ?
#
loop_
_entity_poly.entity_id
_entity_poly.type
_entity_poly.pdbx_seq_one_letter_code
_entity_poly.pdbx_strand_id
1 'polypeptide(L)'
;MSKSVPRIQIPESKEKIMRQIKALEMMVKEDTNDHDRNIHETALNDLQKALKISQISESLEDYKQLGFDEMENVRVGIEHGVDVIFCDKPEFNRHQMREIERGLKKGVDVSIYTDPKFSWQQMFIIQNGLEKGVDVSIFAKVEFSQLQMELLNLMLSRDMDVSKYAMPEVPAEKMALEYFKDIGISISDHEKPLEFFDFFDHYNEPKEEKIE
;
A
#
# COMPACT_ATOMS: atom_id res chain seq x y z
N MET A 1 -16.56 -42.61 5.32
CA MET A 1 -17.28 -42.11 4.14
C MET A 1 -16.53 -40.89 3.62
N SER A 2 -15.83 -41.00 2.49
CA SER A 2 -15.11 -39.86 1.90
C SER A 2 -16.12 -38.86 1.34
N LYS A 3 -16.12 -37.63 1.87
CA LYS A 3 -16.87 -36.53 1.26
C LYS A 3 -16.23 -36.22 -0.09
N SER A 4 -16.97 -36.43 -1.17
CA SER A 4 -16.56 -36.09 -2.53
C SER A 4 -16.33 -34.58 -2.64
N VAL A 5 -15.19 -34.19 -3.19
CA VAL A 5 -14.90 -32.80 -3.57
C VAL A 5 -15.97 -32.32 -4.56
N PRO A 6 -16.65 -31.19 -4.32
CA PRO A 6 -17.62 -30.65 -5.27
C PRO A 6 -16.90 -30.34 -6.59
N ARG A 7 -17.38 -30.88 -7.70
CA ARG A 7 -16.94 -30.44 -9.03
C ARG A 7 -17.48 -29.03 -9.26
N ILE A 8 -16.57 -28.06 -9.31
CA ILE A 8 -16.86 -26.70 -9.73
C ILE A 8 -17.41 -26.76 -11.17
N GLN A 9 -18.68 -26.40 -11.36
CA GLN A 9 -19.25 -26.20 -12.70
C GLN A 9 -18.76 -24.84 -13.21
N ILE A 10 -17.97 -24.86 -14.28
CA ILE A 10 -17.52 -23.65 -14.97
C ILE A 10 -18.75 -23.06 -15.70
N PRO A 11 -19.13 -21.79 -15.48
CA PRO A 11 -20.23 -21.18 -16.22
C PRO A 11 -19.96 -21.17 -17.72
N GLU A 12 -20.97 -21.44 -18.56
CA GLU A 12 -20.83 -21.53 -20.03
C GLU A 12 -20.19 -20.27 -20.65
N SER A 13 -20.36 -19.10 -20.03
CA SER A 13 -19.76 -17.83 -20.43
C SER A 13 -18.23 -17.79 -20.25
N LYS A 14 -17.69 -18.43 -19.22
CA LYS A 14 -16.25 -18.48 -18.90
C LYS A 14 -15.49 -19.39 -19.87
N GLU A 15 -16.11 -20.51 -20.23
CA GLU A 15 -15.56 -21.40 -21.25
C GLU A 15 -15.51 -20.73 -22.63
N LYS A 16 -16.51 -19.90 -22.95
CA LYS A 16 -16.53 -19.06 -24.15
C LYS A 16 -15.41 -18.02 -24.16
N ILE A 17 -15.17 -17.32 -23.05
CA ILE A 17 -14.07 -16.34 -22.91
C ILE A 17 -12.71 -17.03 -23.06
N MET A 18 -12.50 -18.18 -22.40
CA MET A 18 -11.24 -18.94 -22.53
C MET A 18 -10.97 -19.42 -23.97
N ARG A 19 -12.02 -19.81 -24.70
CA ARG A 19 -11.89 -20.17 -26.13
C ARG A 19 -11.53 -18.95 -26.99
N GLN A 20 -12.09 -17.78 -26.70
CA GLN A 20 -11.78 -16.52 -27.39
C GLN A 20 -10.35 -16.03 -27.12
N ILE A 21 -9.87 -16.16 -25.87
CA ILE A 21 -8.47 -15.86 -25.50
C ILE A 21 -7.51 -16.74 -26.30
N LYS A 22 -7.73 -18.07 -26.33
CA LYS A 22 -6.88 -18.98 -27.12
C LYS A 22 -6.87 -18.65 -28.61
N ALA A 23 -8.00 -18.21 -29.16
CA ALA A 23 -8.06 -17.78 -30.56
C ALA A 23 -7.24 -16.51 -30.81
N LEU A 24 -7.34 -15.50 -29.94
CA LEU A 24 -6.58 -14.27 -30.06
C LEU A 24 -5.07 -14.48 -29.83
N GLU A 25 -4.68 -15.37 -28.91
CA GLU A 25 -3.26 -15.74 -28.71
C GLU A 25 -2.64 -16.35 -29.98
N MET A 26 -3.42 -17.08 -30.78
CA MET A 26 -2.97 -17.60 -32.07
C MET A 26 -2.91 -16.48 -33.11
N MET A 27 -3.94 -15.63 -33.19
CA MET A 27 -3.98 -14.49 -34.12
C MET A 27 -2.80 -13.54 -33.89
N VAL A 28 -2.49 -13.15 -32.65
CA VAL A 28 -1.33 -12.30 -32.30
C VAL A 28 0.00 -12.92 -32.76
N LYS A 29 0.13 -14.25 -32.71
CA LYS A 29 1.35 -14.96 -33.13
C LYS A 29 1.50 -15.05 -34.64
N GLU A 30 0.39 -15.13 -35.36
CA GLU A 30 0.36 -15.31 -36.81
C GLU A 30 0.27 -13.96 -37.56
N ASP A 31 -0.06 -12.87 -36.87
CA ASP A 31 -0.24 -11.55 -37.48
C ASP A 31 1.09 -10.91 -37.87
N THR A 32 1.26 -10.66 -39.17
CA THR A 32 2.44 -10.00 -39.73
C THR A 32 2.26 -8.50 -39.88
N ASN A 33 1.06 -7.98 -39.61
CA ASN A 33 0.74 -6.54 -39.65
C ASN A 33 0.74 -5.97 -38.23
N ASP A 34 1.64 -5.02 -37.95
CA ASP A 34 1.79 -4.41 -36.62
C ASP A 34 0.52 -3.70 -36.13
N HIS A 35 -0.30 -3.14 -37.04
CA HIS A 35 -1.55 -2.48 -36.66
C HIS A 35 -2.61 -3.48 -36.18
N ASP A 36 -2.80 -4.56 -36.93
CA ASP A 36 -3.79 -5.60 -36.64
C ASP A 36 -3.36 -6.42 -35.42
N ARG A 37 -2.06 -6.68 -35.28
CA ARG A 37 -1.46 -7.30 -34.09
C ARG A 37 -1.75 -6.50 -32.82
N ASN A 38 -1.59 -5.18 -32.86
CA ASN A 38 -1.84 -4.33 -31.69
C ASN A 38 -3.33 -4.32 -31.29
N ILE A 39 -4.24 -4.38 -32.27
CA ILE A 39 -5.69 -4.53 -32.01
C ILE A 39 -5.97 -5.88 -31.34
N HIS A 40 -5.37 -6.97 -31.84
CA HIS A 40 -5.51 -8.30 -31.25
C HIS A 40 -4.90 -8.39 -29.84
N GLU A 41 -3.75 -7.76 -29.60
CA GLU A 41 -3.10 -7.69 -28.28
C GLU A 41 -3.97 -6.89 -27.29
N THR A 42 -4.58 -5.79 -27.73
CA THR A 42 -5.52 -5.00 -26.91
C THR A 42 -6.75 -5.84 -26.54
N ALA A 43 -7.37 -6.50 -27.51
CA ALA A 43 -8.52 -7.37 -27.26
C ALA A 43 -8.18 -8.56 -26.36
N LEU A 44 -6.98 -9.13 -26.50
CA LEU A 44 -6.49 -10.21 -25.65
C LEU A 44 -6.33 -9.75 -24.20
N ASN A 45 -5.71 -8.58 -23.99
CA ASN A 45 -5.53 -7.99 -22.67
C ASN A 45 -6.89 -7.70 -21.98
N ASP A 46 -7.85 -7.17 -22.72
CA ASP A 46 -9.18 -6.85 -22.18
C ASP A 46 -9.96 -8.12 -21.78
N LEU A 47 -9.87 -9.19 -22.57
CA LEU A 47 -10.49 -10.48 -22.23
C LEU A 47 -9.79 -11.18 -21.06
N GLN A 48 -8.47 -11.08 -20.95
CA GLN A 48 -7.72 -11.59 -19.80
C GLN A 48 -8.10 -10.85 -18.51
N LYS A 49 -8.27 -9.53 -18.56
CA LYS A 49 -8.79 -8.72 -17.44
C LYS A 49 -10.21 -9.13 -17.06
N ALA A 50 -11.12 -9.26 -18.04
CA ALA A 50 -12.49 -9.67 -17.80
C ALA A 50 -12.58 -11.08 -17.17
N LEU A 51 -11.74 -12.02 -17.63
CA LEU A 51 -11.66 -13.36 -17.04
C LEU A 51 -11.14 -13.31 -15.60
N LYS A 52 -10.12 -12.48 -15.32
CA LYS A 52 -9.61 -12.26 -13.96
C LYS A 52 -10.70 -11.70 -13.05
N ILE A 53 -11.45 -10.69 -13.48
CA ILE A 53 -12.58 -10.10 -12.73
C ILE A 53 -13.68 -11.14 -12.48
N SER A 54 -13.99 -11.99 -13.46
CA SER A 54 -14.98 -13.07 -13.30
C SER A 54 -14.53 -14.14 -12.30
N GLN A 55 -13.24 -14.50 -12.27
CA GLN A 55 -12.69 -15.40 -11.27
C GLN A 55 -12.72 -14.79 -9.87
N ILE A 56 -12.46 -13.48 -9.79
CA ILE A 56 -12.62 -12.71 -8.56
C ILE A 56 -14.07 -12.78 -8.10
N SER A 57 -15.05 -12.41 -8.94
CA SER A 57 -16.46 -12.43 -8.52
C SER A 57 -16.94 -13.82 -8.07
N GLU A 58 -16.50 -14.90 -8.73
CA GLU A 58 -16.80 -16.28 -8.31
C GLU A 58 -16.20 -16.58 -6.92
N SER A 59 -14.96 -16.17 -6.66
CA SER A 59 -14.31 -16.33 -5.34
C SER A 59 -14.96 -15.48 -4.25
N LEU A 60 -15.66 -14.40 -4.62
CA LEU A 60 -16.36 -13.50 -3.72
C LEU A 60 -17.80 -13.89 -3.42
N GLU A 61 -18.33 -14.91 -4.10
CA GLU A 61 -19.69 -15.39 -3.92
C GLU A 61 -19.91 -15.97 -2.50
N ASP A 62 -18.86 -16.54 -1.91
CA ASP A 62 -18.83 -17.02 -0.52
C ASP A 62 -18.80 -15.87 0.51
N TYR A 63 -18.42 -14.67 0.07
CA TYR A 63 -18.28 -13.47 0.90
C TYR A 63 -19.48 -12.52 0.77
N LYS A 64 -20.58 -12.95 0.13
CA LYS A 64 -21.83 -12.19 -0.01
C LYS A 64 -22.47 -11.70 1.29
N GLN A 65 -22.03 -12.21 2.43
CA GLN A 65 -22.51 -11.81 3.75
C GLN A 65 -21.68 -10.70 4.39
N LEU A 66 -20.54 -10.31 3.79
CA LEU A 66 -19.75 -9.17 4.21
C LEU A 66 -20.38 -7.87 3.66
N GLY A 67 -20.35 -6.80 4.45
CA GLY A 67 -20.92 -5.51 4.11
C GLY A 67 -20.25 -4.88 2.87
N PHE A 68 -20.89 -3.85 2.30
CA PHE A 68 -20.44 -3.19 1.07
C PHE A 68 -18.99 -2.66 1.16
N ASP A 69 -18.59 -2.14 2.32
CA ASP A 69 -17.23 -1.63 2.57
C ASP A 69 -16.18 -2.74 2.60
N GLU A 70 -16.54 -3.93 3.09
CA GLU A 70 -15.65 -5.09 3.17
C GLU A 70 -15.41 -5.68 1.78
N MET A 71 -16.42 -5.68 0.91
CA MET A 71 -16.28 -6.12 -0.50
C MET A 71 -15.37 -5.21 -1.34
N GLU A 72 -15.38 -3.90 -1.09
CA GLU A 72 -14.51 -2.95 -1.81
C GLU A 72 -13.04 -3.18 -1.44
N ASN A 73 -12.75 -3.36 -0.16
CA ASN A 73 -11.40 -3.65 0.35
C ASN A 73 -10.88 -4.99 -0.19
N VAL A 74 -11.77 -5.96 -0.32
CA VAL A 74 -11.49 -7.24 -0.96
C VAL A 74 -11.16 -7.06 -2.46
N ARG A 75 -11.93 -6.27 -3.19
CA ARG A 75 -11.65 -6.04 -4.62
C ARG A 75 -10.30 -5.35 -4.83
N VAL A 76 -10.01 -4.30 -4.05
CA VAL A 76 -8.76 -3.54 -4.12
C VAL A 76 -7.54 -4.40 -3.76
N GLY A 77 -7.66 -5.26 -2.74
CA GLY A 77 -6.60 -6.20 -2.36
C GLY A 77 -6.20 -7.14 -3.51
N ILE A 78 -7.16 -7.82 -4.13
CA ILE A 78 -6.86 -8.74 -5.25
C ILE A 78 -6.35 -7.99 -6.50
N GLU A 79 -6.86 -6.79 -6.78
CA GLU A 79 -6.41 -5.98 -7.94
C GLU A 79 -4.93 -5.62 -7.83
N HIS A 80 -4.43 -5.35 -6.61
CA HIS A 80 -3.04 -5.00 -6.33
C HIS A 80 -2.16 -6.19 -5.93
N GLY A 81 -2.67 -7.43 -6.04
CA GLY A 81 -1.92 -8.65 -5.72
C GLY A 81 -1.66 -8.87 -4.22
N VAL A 82 -2.45 -8.21 -3.36
CA VAL A 82 -2.39 -8.33 -1.91
C VAL A 82 -3.51 -9.27 -1.45
N ASP A 83 -3.15 -10.33 -0.73
CA ASP A 83 -4.12 -11.28 -0.18
C ASP A 83 -5.17 -10.55 0.66
N VAL A 84 -6.42 -10.68 0.23
CA VAL A 84 -7.62 -9.99 0.72
C VAL A 84 -8.01 -10.28 2.16
N ILE A 85 -7.27 -11.13 2.83
CA ILE A 85 -7.59 -11.63 4.17
C ILE A 85 -6.94 -10.71 5.20
N PHE A 86 -7.25 -9.41 5.18
CA PHE A 86 -6.80 -8.50 6.25
C PHE A 86 -7.91 -8.16 7.26
N CYS A 87 -9.19 -8.33 6.93
CA CYS A 87 -10.29 -7.89 7.80
C CYS A 87 -10.36 -8.58 9.18
N ASP A 88 -9.66 -9.70 9.40
CA ASP A 88 -9.69 -10.44 10.67
C ASP A 88 -8.31 -10.94 11.14
N LYS A 89 -7.20 -10.26 10.77
CA LYS A 89 -5.91 -10.60 11.39
C LYS A 89 -5.86 -9.98 12.80
N PRO A 90 -5.87 -10.77 13.88
CA PRO A 90 -5.86 -10.25 15.25
C PRO A 90 -4.57 -9.48 15.60
N GLU A 91 -3.59 -9.48 14.70
CA GLU A 91 -2.29 -8.84 14.84
C GLU A 91 -2.33 -7.33 14.57
N PHE A 92 -3.34 -6.83 13.83
CA PHE A 92 -3.48 -5.40 13.52
C PHE A 92 -4.68 -4.79 14.25
N ASN A 93 -4.46 -3.62 14.84
CA ASN A 93 -5.54 -2.81 15.40
C ASN A 93 -6.26 -1.99 14.32
N ARG A 94 -7.42 -1.43 14.66
CA ARG A 94 -8.27 -0.65 13.74
C ARG A 94 -7.52 0.51 13.07
N HIS A 95 -6.61 1.18 13.76
CA HIS A 95 -5.84 2.28 13.19
C HIS A 95 -4.83 1.77 12.17
N GLN A 96 -4.07 0.72 12.47
CA GLN A 96 -3.15 0.10 11.51
C GLN A 96 -3.89 -0.38 10.25
N MET A 97 -5.07 -0.97 10.43
CA MET A 97 -5.93 -1.40 9.32
C MET A 97 -6.34 -0.24 8.41
N ARG A 98 -6.73 0.91 8.97
CA ARG A 98 -7.04 2.12 8.20
C ARG A 98 -5.85 2.62 7.39
N GLU A 99 -4.64 2.58 7.96
CA GLU A 99 -3.42 3.03 7.28
C GLU A 99 -3.05 2.12 6.09
N ILE A 100 -3.21 0.81 6.25
CA ILE A 100 -3.03 -0.16 5.16
C ILE A 100 -4.08 0.10 4.07
N GLU A 101 -5.35 0.22 4.45
CA GLU A 101 -6.46 0.49 3.52
C GLU A 101 -6.24 1.80 2.74
N ARG A 102 -5.80 2.86 3.43
CA ARG A 102 -5.50 4.14 2.81
C ARG A 102 -4.33 4.05 1.83
N GLY A 103 -3.29 3.29 2.15
CA GLY A 103 -2.17 3.07 1.23
C GLY A 103 -2.58 2.32 -0.03
N LEU A 104 -3.37 1.26 0.13
CA LEU A 104 -3.94 0.50 -1.00
C LEU A 104 -4.78 1.41 -1.90
N LYS A 105 -5.67 2.22 -1.33
CA LYS A 105 -6.48 3.21 -2.06
C LYS A 105 -5.66 4.24 -2.84
N LYS A 106 -4.47 4.58 -2.32
CA LYS A 106 -3.54 5.51 -2.97
C LYS A 106 -2.55 4.82 -3.92
N GLY A 107 -2.57 3.49 -4.02
CA GLY A 107 -1.70 2.71 -4.90
C GLY A 107 -0.22 2.71 -4.48
N VAL A 108 0.09 2.95 -3.20
CA VAL A 108 1.47 2.83 -2.69
C VAL A 108 1.76 1.39 -2.26
N ASP A 109 3.05 1.01 -2.25
CA ASP A 109 3.46 -0.33 -1.81
C ASP A 109 3.33 -0.49 -0.29
N VAL A 110 2.19 -1.05 0.13
CA VAL A 110 1.90 -1.27 1.55
C VAL A 110 2.77 -2.34 2.20
N SER A 111 3.40 -3.23 1.43
CA SER A 111 4.22 -4.32 1.96
C SER A 111 5.40 -3.83 2.81
N ILE A 112 5.84 -2.60 2.58
CA ILE A 112 6.94 -1.93 3.30
C ILE A 112 6.58 -1.68 4.77
N TYR A 113 5.30 -1.42 5.07
CA TYR A 113 4.86 -1.05 6.42
C TYR A 113 3.80 -1.99 7.01
N THR A 114 3.44 -3.07 6.32
CA THR A 114 2.47 -4.09 6.82
C THR A 114 3.14 -5.09 7.80
N ASP A 115 3.98 -4.59 8.72
CA ASP A 115 4.46 -5.35 9.89
C ASP A 115 3.64 -4.89 11.11
N PRO A 116 2.95 -5.79 11.84
CA PRO A 116 2.13 -5.42 13.00
C PRO A 116 2.91 -4.78 14.15
N LYS A 117 4.26 -4.86 14.13
CA LYS A 117 5.13 -4.15 15.08
C LYS A 117 5.20 -2.65 14.82
N PHE A 118 4.89 -2.18 13.61
CA PHE A 118 4.78 -0.75 13.36
C PHE A 118 3.54 -0.20 14.06
N SER A 119 3.69 0.90 14.79
CA SER A 119 2.52 1.66 15.22
C SER A 119 1.79 2.24 14.00
N TRP A 120 0.50 2.54 14.14
CA TRP A 120 -0.27 3.17 13.07
C TRP A 120 0.35 4.51 12.66
N GLN A 121 0.99 5.24 13.58
CA GLN A 121 1.70 6.47 13.25
C GLN A 121 2.95 6.22 12.42
N GLN A 122 3.72 5.16 12.70
CA GLN A 122 4.85 4.79 11.87
C GLN A 122 4.38 4.41 10.46
N MET A 123 3.28 3.65 10.35
CA MET A 123 2.66 3.33 9.06
C MET A 123 2.25 4.59 8.29
N PHE A 124 1.62 5.57 8.97
CA PHE A 124 1.27 6.87 8.39
C PHE A 124 2.47 7.59 7.78
N ILE A 125 3.58 7.66 8.51
CA ILE A 125 4.78 8.37 8.08
C ILE A 125 5.43 7.66 6.88
N ILE A 126 5.52 6.33 6.92
CA ILE A 126 6.04 5.55 5.79
C ILE A 126 5.15 5.75 4.57
N GLN A 127 3.82 5.64 4.73
CA GLN A 127 2.86 5.88 3.66
C GLN A 127 3.04 7.28 3.06
N ASN A 128 3.18 8.31 3.89
CA ASN A 128 3.38 9.68 3.43
C ASN A 128 4.69 9.85 2.64
N GLY A 129 5.77 9.22 3.10
CA GLY A 129 7.05 9.21 2.39
C GLY A 129 6.92 8.57 1.01
N LEU A 130 6.23 7.44 0.91
CA LEU A 130 5.94 6.77 -0.36
C LEU A 130 5.13 7.66 -1.32
N GLU A 131 4.10 8.35 -0.83
CA GLU A 131 3.30 9.28 -1.63
C GLU A 131 4.13 10.45 -2.18
N LYS A 132 5.14 10.89 -1.44
CA LYS A 132 6.07 11.97 -1.84
C LYS A 132 7.24 11.48 -2.69
N GLY A 133 7.37 10.17 -2.93
CA GLY A 133 8.50 9.59 -3.65
C GLY A 133 9.83 9.63 -2.89
N VAL A 134 9.78 9.73 -1.56
CA VAL A 134 10.95 9.66 -0.69
C VAL A 134 11.43 8.22 -0.55
N ASP A 135 12.75 8.01 -0.48
CA ASP A 135 13.32 6.69 -0.16
C ASP A 135 13.08 6.34 1.32
N VAL A 136 11.93 5.71 1.57
CA VAL A 136 11.52 5.30 2.92
C VAL A 136 12.38 4.17 3.48
N SER A 137 13.16 3.46 2.66
CA SER A 137 14.00 2.33 3.13
C SER A 137 15.04 2.75 4.19
N ILE A 138 15.37 4.04 4.22
CA ILE A 138 16.25 4.66 5.19
C ILE A 138 15.68 4.58 6.60
N PHE A 139 14.37 4.83 6.76
CA PHE A 139 13.73 4.99 8.08
C PHE A 139 12.59 4.01 8.36
N ALA A 140 12.06 3.28 7.37
CA ALA A 140 10.97 2.32 7.49
C ALA A 140 11.41 1.04 8.22
N LYS A 141 11.81 1.18 9.48
CA LYS A 141 12.27 0.10 10.35
C LYS A 141 11.69 0.30 11.74
N VAL A 142 11.26 -0.78 12.38
CA VAL A 142 10.53 -0.75 13.66
C VAL A 142 11.35 -0.17 14.80
N GLU A 143 12.68 -0.15 14.67
CA GLU A 143 13.63 0.40 15.62
C GLU A 143 13.61 1.94 15.66
N PHE A 144 13.13 2.61 14.61
CA PHE A 144 12.97 4.06 14.61
C PHE A 144 11.67 4.45 15.32
N SER A 145 11.77 5.27 16.35
CA SER A 145 10.62 5.93 16.95
C SER A 145 9.90 6.83 15.94
N GLN A 146 8.63 7.12 16.24
CA GLN A 146 7.80 8.01 15.43
C GLN A 146 8.49 9.35 15.14
N LEU A 147 9.06 10.01 16.16
CA LEU A 147 9.72 11.31 16.00
C LEU A 147 10.97 11.22 15.10
N GLN A 148 11.73 10.13 15.18
CA GLN A 148 12.87 9.92 14.28
C GLN A 148 12.39 9.76 12.83
N MET A 149 11.32 8.99 12.60
CA MET A 149 10.73 8.83 11.27
C MET A 149 10.18 10.16 10.72
N GLU A 150 9.48 10.95 11.53
CA GLU A 150 8.96 12.28 11.13
C GLU A 150 10.11 13.20 10.69
N LEU A 151 11.17 13.26 11.50
CA LEU A 151 12.36 14.05 11.21
C LEU A 151 13.03 13.61 9.90
N LEU A 152 13.31 12.30 9.76
CA LEU A 152 13.97 11.76 8.57
C LEU A 152 13.12 11.95 7.31
N ASN A 153 11.81 11.67 7.39
CA ASN A 153 10.88 11.86 6.27
C ASN A 153 10.80 13.33 5.84
N LEU A 154 10.74 14.27 6.79
CA LEU A 154 10.70 15.71 6.51
C LEU A 154 12.01 16.19 5.87
N MET A 155 13.16 15.76 6.39
CA MET A 155 14.47 16.12 5.83
C MET A 155 14.65 15.56 4.42
N LEU A 156 14.30 14.29 4.20
CA LEU A 156 14.34 13.68 2.87
C LEU A 156 13.37 14.33 1.88
N SER A 157 12.17 14.74 2.34
CA SER A 157 11.21 15.49 1.51
C SER A 157 11.74 16.86 1.06
N ARG A 158 12.83 17.35 1.69
CA ARG A 158 13.53 18.59 1.35
C ARG A 158 14.87 18.31 0.62
N ASP A 159 15.03 17.11 0.07
CA ASP A 159 16.23 16.66 -0.66
C ASP A 159 17.53 16.72 0.17
N MET A 160 17.42 16.52 1.49
CA MET A 160 18.56 16.58 2.40
C MET A 160 19.22 15.21 2.55
N ASP A 161 20.55 15.18 2.65
CA ASP A 161 21.27 13.96 3.00
C ASP A 161 21.12 13.66 4.50
N VAL A 162 20.41 12.56 4.79
CA VAL A 162 20.15 12.10 6.16
C VAL A 162 21.00 10.91 6.58
N SER A 163 21.91 10.44 5.72
CA SER A 163 22.67 9.19 5.93
C SER A 163 23.46 9.20 7.24
N LYS A 164 23.90 10.38 7.69
CA LYS A 164 24.60 10.56 8.97
C LYS A 164 23.69 10.51 10.19
N TYR A 165 22.40 10.81 10.04
CA TYR A 165 21.47 11.00 11.16
C TYR A 165 20.57 9.78 11.35
N ALA A 166 20.37 8.95 10.33
CA ALA A 166 19.47 7.78 10.35
C ALA A 166 19.98 6.65 11.26
N MET A 167 20.00 6.89 12.57
CA MET A 167 20.54 6.01 13.62
C MET A 167 19.44 5.76 14.67
N PRO A 168 18.83 4.56 14.70
CA PRO A 168 17.69 4.28 15.61
C PRO A 168 18.07 4.40 17.10
N GLU A 169 19.34 4.18 17.45
CA GLU A 169 19.89 4.33 18.79
C GLU A 169 20.08 5.78 19.25
N VAL A 170 19.99 6.75 18.35
CA VAL A 170 20.17 8.19 18.65
C VAL A 170 18.81 8.87 18.76
N PRO A 171 18.43 9.44 19.92
CA PRO A 171 17.16 10.17 20.05
C PRO A 171 16.98 11.27 18.99
N ALA A 172 15.74 11.50 18.56
CA ALA A 172 15.41 12.48 17.51
C ALA A 172 15.95 13.88 17.83
N GLU A 173 15.94 14.29 19.10
CA GLU A 173 16.49 15.58 19.54
C GLU A 173 17.99 15.69 19.25
N LYS A 174 18.75 14.61 19.47
CA LYS A 174 20.19 14.60 19.18
C LYS A 174 20.46 14.59 17.68
N MET A 175 19.65 13.86 16.90
CA MET A 175 19.72 13.90 15.44
C MET A 175 19.50 15.33 14.92
N ALA A 176 18.48 16.02 15.44
CA ALA A 176 18.19 17.40 15.12
C ALA A 176 19.33 18.36 15.53
N LEU A 177 19.90 18.21 16.73
CA LEU A 177 21.02 19.05 17.18
C LEU A 177 22.27 18.90 16.30
N GLU A 178 22.65 17.67 15.96
CA GLU A 178 23.79 17.45 15.06
C GLU A 178 23.52 18.02 13.67
N TYR A 179 22.27 17.93 13.19
CA TYR A 179 21.89 18.59 11.94
C TYR A 179 22.09 20.11 11.99
N PHE A 180 21.56 20.78 13.01
CA PHE A 180 21.71 22.24 13.14
C PHE A 180 23.17 22.67 13.22
N LYS A 181 23.98 21.91 13.94
CA LYS A 181 25.42 22.11 14.03
C LYS A 181 26.12 21.95 12.68
N ASP A 182 25.77 20.94 11.89
CA ASP A 182 26.34 20.70 10.55
C ASP A 182 26.02 21.85 9.57
N ILE A 183 24.87 22.53 9.73
CA ILE A 183 24.50 23.72 8.94
C ILE A 183 24.96 25.05 9.56
N GLY A 184 25.75 25.01 10.64
CA GLY A 184 26.32 26.20 11.27
C GLY A 184 25.37 27.00 12.17
N ILE A 185 24.25 26.41 12.58
CA ILE A 185 23.30 26.99 13.52
C ILE A 185 23.56 26.44 14.92
N SER A 186 23.92 27.31 15.87
CA SER A 186 24.06 26.93 17.27
C SER A 186 22.72 27.05 17.97
N ILE A 187 22.13 25.92 18.34
CA ILE A 187 20.95 25.86 19.22
C ILE A 187 21.43 25.83 20.67
N SER A 188 20.82 26.65 21.53
CA SER A 188 21.14 26.67 22.96
C SER A 188 20.61 25.41 23.66
N ASP A 189 21.24 25.00 24.77
CA ASP A 189 20.84 23.82 25.56
C ASP A 189 19.39 23.91 26.12
N HIS A 190 18.77 25.09 26.08
CA HIS A 190 17.40 25.33 26.55
C HIS A 190 16.36 25.33 25.43
N GLU A 191 16.79 25.32 24.17
CA GLU A 191 15.90 25.26 23.01
C GLU A 191 15.56 23.81 22.68
N LYS A 192 14.30 23.57 22.31
CA LYS A 192 13.85 22.25 21.85
C LYS A 192 14.05 22.18 20.34
N PRO A 193 15.07 21.48 19.84
CA PRO A 193 15.46 21.50 18.43
C PRO A 193 14.34 20.98 17.51
N LEU A 194 13.47 20.10 18.03
CA LEU A 194 12.33 19.55 17.30
C LEU A 194 11.22 20.59 17.05
N GLU A 195 11.09 21.65 17.86
CA GLU A 195 10.07 22.69 17.66
C GLU A 195 10.35 23.57 16.43
N PHE A 196 11.53 23.48 15.83
CA PHE A 196 11.89 24.16 14.58
C PHE A 196 11.50 23.37 13.31
N PHE A 197 10.97 22.16 13.47
CA PHE A 197 10.50 21.34 12.37
C PHE A 197 8.97 21.36 12.32
N ASP A 198 8.43 21.62 11.13
CA ASP A 198 6.99 21.58 10.86
C ASP A 198 6.54 20.11 10.76
N PHE A 199 6.48 19.41 11.90
CA PHE A 199 5.95 18.05 11.97
C PHE A 199 4.45 18.03 11.68
N PHE A 200 3.93 16.83 11.41
CA PHE A 200 2.52 16.65 11.14
C PHE A 200 1.69 17.01 12.38
N ASP A 201 0.80 17.99 12.25
CA ASP A 201 -0.19 18.35 13.30
C ASP A 201 -1.29 17.28 13.50
N HIS A 202 -1.15 16.08 12.93
CA HIS A 202 -2.22 15.11 12.70
C HIS A 202 -2.59 14.20 13.88
N TYR A 203 -2.01 14.39 15.08
CA TYR A 203 -2.55 13.73 16.28
C TYR A 203 -3.94 14.26 16.68
N ASN A 204 -4.36 15.38 16.07
CA ASN A 204 -5.70 15.92 16.18
C ASN A 204 -6.49 15.66 14.89
N GLU A 205 -6.88 14.42 14.61
CA GLU A 205 -7.99 14.21 13.68
C GLU A 205 -9.22 14.97 14.23
N PRO A 206 -9.95 15.76 13.42
CA PRO A 206 -11.26 16.22 13.83
C PRO A 206 -12.09 14.98 14.13
N LYS A 207 -12.69 14.91 15.33
CA LYS A 207 -13.65 13.86 15.70
C LYS A 207 -14.59 13.67 14.52
N GLU A 208 -14.55 12.48 13.91
CA GLU A 208 -15.40 12.11 12.79
C GLU A 208 -16.81 12.66 13.01
N GLU A 209 -17.28 13.50 12.10
CA GLU A 209 -18.69 13.87 12.04
C GLU A 209 -19.47 12.57 12.00
N LYS A 210 -20.25 12.31 13.06
CA LYS A 210 -21.28 11.28 13.04
C LYS A 210 -22.18 11.61 11.86
N ILE A 211 -22.11 10.80 10.81
CA ILE A 211 -23.13 10.77 9.79
C ILE A 211 -24.34 10.09 10.46
N GLU A 212 -25.36 10.89 10.75
CA GLU A 212 -26.70 10.45 11.18
C GLU A 212 -27.43 9.68 10.07
#